data_AF-A0ABD4LCT0-F1
#
_entry.id   AF-A0ABD4LCT0-F1
#
_cell.length_a   1.000
_cell.length_b   1.000
_cell.length_c   1.000
_cell.angle_alpha   90.00
_cell.angle_beta   90.00
_cell.angle_gamma   90.00
#
_symmetry.space_group_name_H-M   'P 1'
#
loop_
_entity.id
_entity.type
_entity.pdbx_description
1 polymer ?
#
loop_
_entity_poly.entity_id
_entity_poly.type
_entity_poly.pdbx_seq_one_letter_code
_entity_poly.pdbx_strand_id
1 'polypeptide(L)'
;MTGTEIYMNWDGVLADDMLNDEGNQFAMYYFNNDEEWKYINDYSDVFIDEETLYHVKDTWENYFKLKEVIDNIYNFWKDNLQNK
;
A
#
# COMPACT_ATOMS: atom_id res chain seq x y z
N MET A 1 9.27 -15.14 -3.01
CA MET A 1 7.85 -14.81 -2.90
C MET A 1 7.71 -13.37 -2.44
N THR A 2 7.61 -12.45 -3.39
CA THR A 2 7.24 -11.04 -3.21
C THR A 2 5.72 -10.91 -3.03
N GLY A 3 5.24 -9.70 -2.73
CA GLY A 3 3.81 -9.42 -2.69
C GLY A 3 3.12 -9.67 -4.03
N THR A 4 3.76 -9.30 -5.14
CA THR A 4 3.25 -9.54 -6.50
C THR A 4 3.10 -11.04 -6.78
N GLU A 5 4.09 -11.85 -6.40
CA GLU A 5 4.03 -13.31 -6.55
C GLU A 5 2.87 -13.93 -5.74
N ILE A 6 2.60 -13.43 -4.52
CA ILE A 6 1.45 -13.86 -3.72
C ILE A 6 0.12 -13.46 -4.39
N TYR A 7 0.01 -12.21 -4.83
CA TYR A 7 -1.20 -11.70 -5.49
C TYR A 7 -1.54 -12.50 -6.76
N MET A 8 -0.53 -12.85 -7.56
CA MET A 8 -0.71 -13.72 -8.73
C MET A 8 -1.12 -15.14 -8.36
N ASN A 9 -0.62 -15.68 -7.24
CA ASN A 9 -1.07 -16.99 -6.72
C ASN A 9 -2.50 -16.97 -6.17
N TRP A 10 -3.06 -15.78 -5.92
CA TRP A 10 -4.47 -15.55 -5.57
C TRP A 10 -5.31 -15.15 -6.79
N ASP A 11 -4.91 -15.58 -7.99
CA ASP A 11 -5.57 -15.28 -9.26
C ASP A 11 -5.75 -13.77 -9.54
N GLY A 12 -4.87 -12.94 -8.97
CA GLY A 12 -4.96 -11.48 -9.11
C GLY A 12 -6.15 -10.88 -8.37
N VAL A 13 -6.63 -11.53 -7.31
CA VAL A 13 -7.71 -11.01 -6.47
C VAL A 13 -7.24 -10.88 -5.02
N LEU A 14 -7.44 -9.69 -4.46
CA LEU A 14 -7.32 -9.44 -3.04
C LEU A 14 -8.63 -8.79 -2.59
N ALA A 15 -9.55 -9.62 -2.07
CA ALA A 15 -10.90 -9.21 -1.68
C ALA A 15 -10.97 -8.85 -0.19
N ASP A 16 -12.03 -8.15 0.20
CA ASP A 16 -12.24 -7.68 1.56
C ASP A 16 -12.40 -8.82 2.58
N ASP A 17 -12.95 -9.96 2.16
CA ASP A 17 -13.07 -11.17 2.97
C ASP A 17 -11.74 -11.91 3.21
N MET A 18 -10.66 -11.48 2.56
CA MET A 18 -9.30 -11.99 2.75
C MET A 18 -8.50 -11.22 3.82
N LEU A 19 -9.02 -10.07 4.27
CA LEU A 19 -8.44 -9.25 5.32
C LEU A 19 -9.35 -9.22 6.56
N ASN A 20 -8.79 -8.80 7.69
CA ASN A 20 -9.61 -8.46 8.85
C ASN A 20 -10.18 -7.03 8.72
N ASP A 21 -11.12 -6.68 9.59
CA ASP A 21 -11.76 -5.36 9.59
C ASP A 21 -10.76 -4.20 9.63
N GLU A 22 -9.69 -4.34 10.43
CA GLU A 22 -8.64 -3.32 10.54
C GLU A 22 -7.88 -3.14 9.21
N GLY A 23 -7.51 -4.23 8.54
CA GLY A 23 -6.85 -4.18 7.24
C GLY A 23 -7.72 -3.53 6.18
N ASN A 24 -9.01 -3.88 6.15
CA ASN A 24 -9.98 -3.27 5.24
C ASN A 24 -10.16 -1.77 5.49
N GLN A 25 -10.28 -1.35 6.75
CA GLN A 25 -10.42 0.06 7.11
C GLN A 25 -9.18 0.87 6.72
N PHE A 26 -7.98 0.33 6.96
CA PHE A 26 -6.75 1.00 6.56
C PHE A 26 -6.61 1.11 5.04
N ALA A 27 -6.89 0.03 4.31
CA ALA A 27 -6.86 0.03 2.85
C ALA A 27 -7.83 1.08 2.27
N MET A 28 -9.03 1.19 2.82
CA MET A 28 -10.00 2.22 2.42
C MET A 28 -9.50 3.64 2.72
N TYR A 29 -8.92 3.86 3.92
CA TYR A 29 -8.36 5.16 4.29
C TYR A 29 -7.20 5.60 3.39
N TYR A 30 -6.32 4.67 3.03
CA TYR A 30 -5.04 4.98 2.41
C TYR A 30 -5.07 4.91 0.88
N PHE A 31 -5.82 3.96 0.32
CA PHE A 31 -5.92 3.76 -1.13
C PHE A 31 -7.14 4.44 -1.75
N ASN A 32 -8.30 4.40 -1.07
CA ASN A 32 -9.60 4.76 -1.64
C ASN A 32 -10.20 6.05 -1.05
N ASN A 33 -9.37 7.05 -0.77
CA ASN A 33 -9.83 8.35 -0.30
C ASN A 33 -10.17 9.25 -1.49
N ASP A 34 -11.44 9.63 -1.61
CA ASP A 34 -11.99 10.41 -2.73
C ASP A 34 -11.37 11.80 -2.88
N GLU A 35 -10.76 12.35 -1.83
CA GLU A 35 -10.19 13.70 -1.83
C GLU A 35 -8.71 13.71 -2.21
N GLU A 36 -7.95 12.66 -1.90
CA GLU A 36 -6.52 12.55 -2.14
C GLU A 36 -6.10 11.09 -2.36
N TRP A 37 -5.50 10.79 -3.51
CA TRP A 37 -4.93 9.46 -3.79
C TRP A 37 -3.62 9.28 -3.01
N LYS A 38 -3.70 9.18 -1.67
CA LYS A 38 -2.51 9.21 -0.78
C LYS A 38 -1.47 8.18 -1.17
N TYR A 39 -1.90 6.93 -1.40
CA TYR A 39 -1.00 5.87 -1.83
C TYR A 39 -0.21 6.20 -3.09
N ILE A 40 -0.83 6.75 -4.15
CA ILE A 40 -0.11 7.01 -5.41
C ILE A 40 0.91 8.13 -5.24
N ASN A 41 0.62 9.13 -4.40
CA ASN A 41 1.53 10.23 -4.13
C ASN A 41 2.78 9.71 -3.40
N ASP A 42 2.59 8.96 -2.31
CA ASP A 42 3.71 8.38 -1.56
C ASP A 42 4.52 7.39 -2.42
N TYR A 43 3.83 6.58 -3.22
CA TYR A 43 4.49 5.67 -4.15
C TYR A 43 5.35 6.42 -5.18
N SER A 44 4.83 7.52 -5.71
CA SER A 44 5.55 8.37 -6.67
C SER A 44 6.76 9.04 -6.04
N ASP A 45 6.65 9.49 -4.79
CA ASP A 45 7.76 10.11 -4.06
C ASP A 45 8.88 9.11 -3.74
N VAL A 46 8.52 7.88 -3.34
CA VAL A 46 9.50 6.81 -3.07
C VAL A 46 10.27 6.39 -4.32
N PHE A 47 9.62 6.41 -5.49
CA PHE A 47 10.20 5.94 -6.76
C PHE A 47 10.38 7.07 -7.79
N ILE A 48 10.66 8.29 -7.33
CA ILE A 48 10.80 9.48 -8.17
C ILE A 48 11.88 9.36 -9.25
N ASP A 49 12.87 8.50 -9.02
CA ASP A 49 14.00 8.26 -9.93
C ASP A 49 13.68 7.29 -11.07
N GLU A 50 12.54 6.61 -11.05
CA GLU A 50 12.11 5.71 -12.14
C GLU A 50 11.51 6.50 -13.30
N GLU A 51 11.79 6.09 -14.54
CA GLU A 51 11.31 6.79 -15.76
C GLU A 51 9.78 6.94 -15.76
N THR A 52 9.08 5.92 -15.28
CA THR A 52 7.65 5.97 -14.98
C THR A 52 7.37 5.06 -13.79
N LEU A 53 6.24 5.24 -13.11
CA LEU A 53 5.78 4.32 -12.05
C LEU A 53 5.69 2.84 -12.49
N TYR A 54 5.49 2.57 -13.79
CA TYR A 54 5.45 1.21 -14.34
C TYR A 54 6.83 0.54 -14.49
N HIS A 55 7.93 1.27 -14.26
CA HIS A 55 9.29 0.74 -14.33
C HIS A 55 9.82 0.24 -12.98
N VAL A 56 9.09 0.50 -11.89
CA VAL A 56 9.44 0.01 -10.55
C VAL A 56 9.51 -1.52 -10.55
N LYS A 57 10.69 -2.04 -10.21
CA LYS A 57 10.93 -3.50 -10.21
C LYS A 57 10.36 -4.18 -8.96
N ASP A 58 9.76 -5.35 -9.15
CA ASP A 58 9.31 -6.24 -8.07
C ASP A 58 10.50 -6.88 -7.34
N THR A 59 11.08 -6.14 -6.40
CA THR A 59 12.22 -6.59 -5.59
C THR A 59 11.95 -6.34 -4.11
N TRP A 60 12.58 -7.15 -3.26
CA TRP A 60 12.51 -6.95 -1.81
C TRP A 60 13.04 -5.58 -1.38
N GLU A 61 14.07 -5.07 -2.06
CA GLU A 61 14.62 -3.75 -1.76
C GLU A 61 13.58 -2.64 -1.97
N ASN A 62 12.89 -2.65 -3.11
CA ASN A 62 11.83 -1.69 -3.40
C ASN A 62 10.64 -1.87 -2.47
N TYR A 63 10.28 -3.11 -2.12
CA TYR A 63 9.28 -3.38 -1.09
C TYR A 63 9.65 -2.71 0.24
N PHE A 64 10.89 -2.86 0.73
CA PHE A 64 11.28 -2.28 2.01
C PHE A 64 11.28 -0.75 2.01
N LYS A 65 11.62 -0.10 0.88
CA LYS A 65 11.51 1.37 0.73
C LYS A 65 10.08 1.85 0.92
N LEU A 66 9.14 1.22 0.21
CA LEU A 66 7.72 1.60 0.31
C LEU A 66 7.12 1.20 1.66
N LYS A 67 7.52 0.05 2.20
CA LYS A 67 7.04 -0.47 3.50
C LYS A 67 7.26 0.55 4.62
N GLU A 68 8.41 1.21 4.67
CA GLU A 68 8.70 2.21 5.70
C GLU A 68 7.66 3.34 5.71
N VAL A 69 7.27 3.83 4.52
CA VAL A 69 6.24 4.87 4.38
C VAL A 69 4.87 4.35 4.79
N ILE A 70 4.48 3.17 4.31
CA ILE A 70 3.19 2.54 4.65
C ILE A 70 3.09 2.29 6.15
N ASP A 71 4.14 1.78 6.80
CA ASP A 71 4.18 1.54 8.25
C ASP A 71 3.95 2.84 9.03
N ASN A 72 4.60 3.94 8.63
CA ASN A 72 4.44 5.23 9.29
C ASN A 72 3.00 5.75 9.18
N ILE A 73 2.39 5.62 8.00
CA ILE A 73 1.02 6.08 7.75
C ILE A 73 0.01 5.19 8.48
N TYR A 74 0.24 3.88 8.50
CA TYR A 74 -0.57 2.93 9.26
C TYR A 74 -0.53 3.24 10.76
N ASN A 75 0.66 3.45 11.33
CA ASN A 75 0.79 3.81 12.75
C ASN A 75 0.08 5.14 13.06
N PHE A 76 0.26 6.15 12.19
CA PHE A 76 -0.46 7.42 12.34
C PHE A 76 -1.99 7.23 12.32
N TRP A 77 -2.51 6.49 11.33
CA TRP A 77 -3.94 6.21 11.21
C TRP A 77 -4.48 5.45 12.42
N LYS A 78 -3.75 4.41 12.86
CA LYS A 78 -4.10 3.58 14.01
C LYS A 78 -4.20 4.39 15.30
N ASP A 79 -3.23 5.27 15.54
CA ASP A 79 -3.17 6.06 16.78
C ASP A 79 -4.16 7.23 16.81
N ASN A 80 -4.58 7.74 15.65
CA ASN A 80 -5.31 9.02 15.56
C ASN A 80 -6.72 8.95 14.97
N LEU A 81 -7.03 7.89 14.21
CA LEU A 81 -8.21 7.84 13.33
C LEU A 81 -9.01 6.53 13.46
N GLN A 82 -8.40 5.39 13.76
CA GLN A 82 -9.11 4.09 13.78
C GLN A 82 -10.31 4.04 14.74
N ASN A 83 -10.30 4.82 15.83
CA ASN A 83 -11.35 4.83 16.86
C ASN A 83 -12.22 6.10 16.84
N LYS A 84 -12.11 6.95 15.82
CA LYS A 84 -12.97 8.12 15.63
C LYS A 84 -14.09 7.81 14.64
#